data_AF-A0A4R5K5K1-F1
#
_entry.id   AF-A0A4R5K5K1-F1
#
_cell.length_a   1.000
_cell.length_b   1.000
_cell.length_c   1.000
_cell.angle_alpha   90.00
_cell.angle_beta   90.00
_cell.angle_gamma   90.00
#
_symmetry.space_group_name_H-M   'P 1'
#
loop_
_entity.id
_entity.type
_entity.pdbx_description
1 polymer ?
#
loop_
_entity_poly.entity_id
_entity_poly.type
_entity_poly.pdbx_seq_one_letter_code
_entity_poly.pdbx_strand_id
1 'polypeptide(L)'
;MSTDAPGSHVQLAAALRSRVADTGTLEPGLRRAILARAGGGNAAPEPYDALAKQVGEDSFRVTDAQVDAVLEETGSEKDTFEVILTAAIGAGLRRWDAAGKAIREAEDAAT
;
A
#
# COMPACT_ATOMS: atom_id res chain seq x y z
N MET A 1 -21.80 22.69 15.48
CA MET A 1 -21.04 22.52 14.23
C MET A 1 -19.64 22.04 14.61
N SER A 2 -19.33 20.78 14.34
CA SER A 2 -18.08 20.13 14.75
C SER A 2 -16.93 20.62 13.88
N THR A 3 -15.91 21.21 14.51
CA THR A 3 -14.57 21.37 13.94
C THR A 3 -13.74 20.19 14.41
N ASP A 4 -13.76 19.09 13.66
CA ASP A 4 -12.72 18.06 13.78
C ASP A 4 -11.41 18.71 13.31
N ALA A 5 -10.50 18.97 14.24
CA ALA A 5 -9.13 19.27 13.87
C ALA A 5 -8.57 18.04 13.12
N PRO A 6 -7.94 18.20 11.94
CA PRO A 6 -7.33 17.07 11.28
C PRO A 6 -6.32 16.43 12.23
N GLY A 7 -6.44 15.12 12.44
CA GLY A 7 -5.48 14.37 13.26
C GLY A 7 -4.05 14.54 12.74
N SER A 8 -3.06 14.29 13.60
CA SER A 8 -1.66 14.33 13.16
C SER A 8 -1.45 13.46 11.91
N HIS A 9 -0.52 13.84 11.04
CA HIS A 9 -0.28 13.06 9.81
C HIS A 9 0.10 11.60 10.09
N VAL A 10 0.67 11.31 11.28
CA VAL A 10 0.89 9.94 11.78
C VAL A 10 -0.43 9.19 11.98
N GLN A 11 -1.41 9.81 12.64
CA GLN A 11 -2.74 9.23 12.83
C GLN A 11 -3.47 9.04 11.50
N LEU A 12 -3.35 10.00 10.58
CA LEU A 12 -3.96 9.90 9.25
C LEU A 12 -3.34 8.75 8.43
N ALA A 13 -2.01 8.57 8.48
CA ALA A 13 -1.34 7.45 7.81
C ALA A 13 -1.75 6.09 8.40
N ALA A 14 -1.89 6.00 9.73
CA ALA A 14 -2.39 4.79 10.40
C ALA A 14 -3.85 4.48 10.02
N ALA A 15 -4.70 5.51 9.97
CA ALA A 15 -6.10 5.37 9.54
C ALA A 15 -6.21 4.92 8.08
N LEU A 16 -5.41 5.49 7.18
CA LEU A 16 -5.35 5.05 5.78
C LEU A 16 -4.93 3.58 5.67
N ARG A 17 -3.90 3.16 6.42
CA ARG A 17 -3.42 1.78 6.44
C ARG A 17 -4.53 0.79 6.85
N SER A 18 -5.26 1.08 7.94
CA SER A 18 -6.39 0.25 8.36
C SER A 18 -7.52 0.25 7.33
N ARG A 19 -7.91 1.43 6.81
CA ARG A 19 -8.98 1.52 5.79
C ARG A 19 -8.66 0.68 4.56
N VAL A 20 -7.44 0.76 4.05
CA VAL A 20 -7.02 -0.04 2.89
C VAL A 20 -6.90 -1.51 3.24
N ALA A 21 -6.54 -1.90 4.46
CA ALA A 21 -6.51 -3.30 4.86
C ALA A 21 -7.92 -3.90 4.99
N ASP A 22 -8.88 -3.12 5.50
CA ASP A 22 -10.16 -3.63 5.99
C ASP A 22 -11.34 -3.41 5.02
N THR A 23 -11.18 -2.55 4.00
CA THR A 23 -12.23 -2.26 3.01
C THR A 23 -11.81 -2.60 1.59
N GLY A 24 -12.75 -3.09 0.77
CA GLY A 24 -12.52 -3.49 -0.62
C GLY A 24 -13.32 -4.74 -1.01
N THR A 25 -13.12 -5.22 -2.23
CA THR A 25 -13.74 -6.45 -2.77
C THR A 25 -12.84 -7.68 -2.65
N LEU A 26 -11.51 -7.51 -2.58
CA LEU A 26 -10.59 -8.63 -2.38
C LEU A 26 -10.79 -9.30 -1.02
N GLU A 27 -10.30 -10.52 -0.86
CA GLU A 27 -10.22 -11.14 0.46
C GLU A 27 -9.32 -10.29 1.40
N PRO A 28 -9.75 -9.99 2.64
CA PRO A 28 -8.99 -9.10 3.53
C PRO A 28 -7.54 -9.52 3.83
N GLY A 29 -7.27 -10.82 3.96
CA GLY A 29 -5.93 -11.38 4.12
C GLY A 29 -5.04 -11.11 2.91
N LEU A 30 -5.55 -11.35 1.70
CA LEU A 30 -4.85 -11.02 0.45
C LEU A 30 -4.53 -9.52 0.36
N ARG A 31 -5.51 -8.66 0.69
CA ARG A 31 -5.32 -7.21 0.67
C ARG A 31 -4.22 -6.76 1.65
N ARG A 32 -4.21 -7.33 2.85
CA ARG A 32 -3.14 -7.12 3.84
C ARG A 32 -1.77 -7.60 3.33
N ALA A 33 -1.73 -8.75 2.65
CA ALA A 33 -0.49 -9.28 2.07
C ALA A 33 0.06 -8.36 0.97
N ILE A 34 -0.78 -7.89 0.04
CA ILE A 34 -0.41 -6.93 -1.02
C ILE A 34 0.11 -5.63 -0.42
N LEU A 35 -0.63 -5.07 0.55
CA LEU A 35 -0.25 -3.83 1.25
C LEU A 35 1.11 -3.97 1.94
N ALA A 36 1.32 -5.08 2.64
CA ALA A 36 2.57 -5.38 3.32
C ALA A 36 3.72 -5.56 2.33
N ARG A 37 3.51 -6.37 1.28
CA ARG A 37 4.52 -6.65 0.25
C ARG A 37 5.03 -5.38 -0.40
N ALA A 38 4.13 -4.55 -0.93
CA ALA A 38 4.50 -3.29 -1.56
C ALA A 38 5.05 -2.27 -0.55
N GLY A 39 4.78 -2.44 0.74
CA GLY A 39 5.37 -1.71 1.86
C GLY A 39 6.76 -2.22 2.30
N GLY A 40 7.33 -3.24 1.66
CA GLY A 40 8.63 -3.84 2.01
C GLY A 40 8.55 -4.99 3.02
N GLY A 41 7.35 -5.52 3.26
CA GLY A 41 7.10 -6.69 4.11
C GLY A 41 7.21 -8.02 3.36
N ASN A 42 6.62 -9.06 3.96
CA ASN A 42 6.65 -10.43 3.45
C ASN A 42 6.00 -10.56 2.07
N ALA A 43 6.35 -11.64 1.37
CA ALA A 43 5.76 -11.98 0.08
C ALA A 43 4.24 -12.24 0.21
N ALA A 44 3.50 -11.83 -0.82
CA ALA A 44 2.11 -12.21 -1.03
C ALA A 44 2.03 -13.55 -1.82
N PRO A 45 0.84 -14.14 -1.99
CA PRO A 45 0.66 -15.23 -2.94
C PRO A 45 0.90 -14.76 -4.38
N GLU A 46 1.42 -15.63 -5.25
CA GLU A 46 1.42 -15.36 -6.69
C GLU A 46 -0.01 -15.48 -7.27
N PRO A 47 -0.35 -14.73 -8.33
CA PRO A 47 0.47 -13.77 -9.08
C PRO A 47 0.56 -12.36 -8.44
N TYR A 48 -0.08 -12.17 -7.28
CA TYR A 48 -0.16 -10.87 -6.62
C TYR A 48 1.18 -10.36 -6.11
N ASP A 49 2.09 -11.25 -5.68
CA ASP A 49 3.44 -10.84 -5.22
C ASP A 49 4.21 -10.13 -6.31
N ALA A 50 4.29 -10.73 -7.51
CA ALA A 50 5.04 -10.18 -8.63
C ALA A 50 4.55 -8.77 -8.98
N LEU A 51 3.22 -8.57 -9.08
CA LEU A 51 2.65 -7.26 -9.38
C LEU A 51 2.85 -6.27 -8.23
N ALA A 52 2.59 -6.66 -6.98
CA ALA A 52 2.73 -5.80 -5.81
C ALA A 52 4.17 -5.35 -5.58
N LYS A 53 5.14 -6.26 -5.77
CA LYS A 53 6.58 -5.95 -5.76
C LYS A 53 6.93 -4.93 -6.82
N GLN A 54 6.51 -5.18 -8.07
CA GLN A 54 6.81 -4.30 -9.20
C GLN A 54 6.25 -2.90 -9.00
N VAL A 55 4.99 -2.79 -8.55
CA VAL A 55 4.37 -1.50 -8.20
C VAL A 55 5.13 -0.80 -7.06
N GLY A 56 5.56 -1.55 -6.05
CA GLY A 56 6.22 -0.99 -4.87
C GLY A 56 7.64 -0.48 -5.11
N GLU A 57 8.38 -1.13 -6.00
CA GLU A 57 9.78 -0.86 -6.33
C GLU A 57 9.91 0.03 -7.56
N ASP A 58 9.36 -0.39 -8.70
CA ASP A 58 9.57 0.20 -10.02
C ASP A 58 8.26 0.19 -10.84
N SER A 59 7.27 1.00 -10.44
CA SER A 59 5.93 1.00 -11.06
C SER A 59 5.95 1.32 -12.56
N PHE A 60 6.94 2.09 -13.03
CA PHE A 60 7.15 2.41 -14.44
C PHE A 60 7.58 1.20 -15.30
N ARG A 61 7.87 0.06 -14.67
CA ARG A 61 8.25 -1.20 -15.32
C ARG A 61 7.19 -2.30 -15.15
N VAL A 62 5.99 -1.97 -14.63
CA VAL A 62 4.85 -2.89 -14.64
C VAL A 62 4.56 -3.28 -16.10
N THR A 63 4.35 -4.57 -16.31
CA THR A 63 4.09 -5.14 -17.64
C THR A 63 2.65 -5.60 -17.76
N ASP A 64 2.13 -5.62 -19.00
CA ASP A 64 0.80 -6.16 -19.30
C ASP A 64 0.68 -7.62 -18.81
N ALA A 65 1.71 -8.44 -18.99
CA ALA A 65 1.71 -9.83 -18.51
C ALA A 65 1.52 -9.97 -16.98
N GLN A 66 2.04 -9.04 -16.19
CA GLN A 66 1.81 -9.04 -14.74
C GLN A 66 0.38 -8.63 -14.38
N VAL A 67 -0.19 -7.69 -15.14
CA VAL A 67 -1.58 -7.25 -14.96
C VAL A 67 -2.53 -8.37 -15.40
N ASP A 68 -2.27 -8.98 -16.55
CA ASP A 68 -3.06 -10.09 -17.11
C ASP A 68 -3.06 -11.31 -16.19
N ALA A 69 -1.91 -11.68 -15.60
CA ALA A 69 -1.86 -12.79 -14.64
C ALA A 69 -2.76 -12.57 -13.42
N VAL A 70 -2.79 -11.34 -12.88
CA VAL A 70 -3.69 -10.99 -11.76
C VAL A 70 -5.14 -10.88 -12.24
N LEU A 71 -5.38 -10.42 -13.46
CA LEU A 71 -6.71 -10.37 -14.05
C LEU A 71 -7.29 -11.76 -14.26
N GLU A 72 -6.49 -12.73 -14.70
CA GLU A 72 -6.88 -14.13 -14.83
C GLU A 72 -7.27 -14.74 -13.47
N GLU A 73 -6.48 -14.48 -12.43
CA GLU A 73 -6.74 -15.02 -11.08
C GLU A 73 -7.97 -14.36 -10.41
N THR A 74 -8.15 -13.05 -10.59
CA THR A 74 -9.27 -12.31 -9.99
C THR A 74 -10.57 -12.43 -10.81
N GLY A 75 -10.47 -12.64 -12.12
CA GLY A 75 -11.59 -12.61 -13.05
C GLY A 75 -12.28 -11.23 -13.15
N SER A 76 -11.64 -10.16 -12.67
CA SER A 76 -12.26 -8.84 -12.50
C SER A 76 -11.24 -7.70 -12.64
N GLU A 77 -11.46 -6.80 -13.61
CA GLU A 77 -10.65 -5.59 -13.78
C GLU A 77 -10.70 -4.69 -12.54
N LYS A 78 -11.86 -4.66 -11.86
CA LYS A 78 -12.03 -3.88 -10.62
C LYS A 78 -11.13 -4.44 -9.51
N ASP A 79 -11.09 -5.75 -9.35
CA ASP A 79 -10.29 -6.39 -8.31
C ASP A 79 -8.80 -6.32 -8.64
N THR A 80 -8.45 -6.45 -9.92
CA THR A 80 -7.09 -6.20 -10.43
C THR A 80 -6.64 -4.77 -10.13
N PHE A 81 -7.50 -3.78 -10.36
CA PHE A 81 -7.21 -2.39 -9.99
C PHE A 81 -7.08 -2.21 -8.48
N GLU A 82 -7.89 -2.90 -7.67
CA GLU A 82 -7.75 -2.90 -6.21
C GLU A 82 -6.36 -3.41 -5.78
N VAL A 83 -5.82 -4.47 -6.41
CA VAL A 83 -4.44 -4.94 -6.15
C VAL A 83 -3.42 -3.83 -6.40
N ILE A 84 -3.49 -3.16 -7.55
CA ILE A 84 -2.57 -2.07 -7.92
C ILE A 84 -2.68 -0.90 -6.93
N LEU A 85 -3.91 -0.50 -6.60
CA LEU A 85 -4.18 0.60 -5.67
C LEU A 85 -3.66 0.29 -4.26
N THR A 86 -3.95 -0.91 -3.74
CA THR A 86 -3.46 -1.39 -2.44
C THR A 86 -1.93 -1.40 -2.40
N ALA A 87 -1.28 -1.90 -3.46
CA ALA A 87 0.18 -1.91 -3.55
C ALA A 87 0.76 -0.49 -3.57
N ALA A 88 0.20 0.41 -4.39
CA ALA A 88 0.66 1.79 -4.49
C ALA A 88 0.55 2.52 -3.13
N ILE A 89 -0.54 2.30 -2.38
CA ILE A 89 -0.72 2.88 -1.06
C ILE A 89 0.29 2.30 -0.06
N GLY A 90 0.54 0.99 -0.07
CA GLY A 90 1.56 0.36 0.77
C GLY A 90 2.95 0.96 0.54
N ALA A 91 3.32 1.15 -0.72
CA ALA A 91 4.58 1.75 -1.11
C ALA A 91 4.67 3.24 -0.73
N GLY A 92 3.57 3.99 -0.84
CA GLY A 92 3.48 5.38 -0.41
C GLY A 92 3.64 5.51 1.11
N LEU A 93 2.95 4.66 1.87
CA LEU A 93 3.04 4.63 3.34
C LEU A 93 4.44 4.25 3.84
N ARG A 94 5.16 3.34 3.16
CA ARG A 94 6.58 3.07 3.47
C ARG A 94 7.43 4.34 3.35
N ARG A 95 7.25 5.10 2.27
CA ARG A 95 7.99 6.36 2.05
C ARG A 95 7.61 7.40 3.09
N TRP A 96 6.34 7.45 3.48
CA TRP A 96 5.86 8.30 4.57
C TRP A 96 6.51 7.95 5.91
N ASP A 97 6.58 6.67 6.28
CA ASP A 97 7.19 6.23 7.53
C ASP A 97 8.68 6.60 7.59
N ALA A 98 9.39 6.46 6.47
CA ALA A 98 10.79 6.87 6.34
C ALA A 98 10.96 8.40 6.50
N ALA A 99 10.13 9.20 5.82
CA ALA A 99 10.16 10.66 5.95
C ALA A 99 9.84 11.11 7.38
N GLY A 100 8.80 10.54 7.99
CA GLY A 100 8.41 10.84 9.37
C GLY A 100 9.50 10.49 10.38
N LYS A 101 10.26 9.41 10.15
CA LYS A 101 11.44 9.09 10.97
C LYS A 101 12.52 10.16 10.84
N ALA A 102 12.88 10.55 9.62
CA ALA A 102 13.91 11.56 9.37
C ALA A 102 13.56 12.93 9.98
N ILE A 103 12.28 13.32 9.96
CA ILE A 103 11.80 14.57 10.58
C ILE A 103 12.01 14.53 12.10
N ARG A 104 11.59 13.44 12.77
CA ARG A 104 11.78 13.29 14.23
C ARG A 104 13.25 13.31 14.62
N GLU A 105 14.11 12.62 13.86
CA GLU A 105 15.56 12.61 14.11
C GLU A 105 16.17 14.01 13.98
N ALA A 106 15.68 14.84 13.06
CA ALA A 106 16.12 16.22 12.91
C ALA A 106 15.63 17.14 14.05
N GLU A 107 14.40 16.92 14.55
CA GLU A 107 13.85 17.64 15.70
C GLU A 107 14.60 17.29 17.00
N ASP A 108 14.90 16.00 17.22
CA ASP A 108 15.64 15.52 18.39
C ASP A 108 17.08 16.07 18.41
N ALA A 109 17.76 16.12 17.25
CA ALA A 109 19.13 16.64 17.15
C ALA A 109 19.25 18.17 17.37
N ALA A 110 18.13 18.90 17.28
CA ALA A 110 18.08 20.35 17.49
C ALA A 110 17.85 20.75 18.96
N THR A 111 17.63 19.79 19.86
CA THR A 111 17.36 19.98 21.30
C THR A 111 18.56 19.58 22.15
#